data_AF-A0AAJ2U605-F1
#
_entry.id   AF-A0AAJ2U605-F1
#
_cell.length_a   1.000
_cell.length_b   1.000
_cell.length_c   1.000
_cell.angle_alpha   90.00
_cell.angle_beta   90.00
_cell.angle_gamma   90.00
#
_symmetry.space_group_name_H-M   'P 1'
#
loop_
_entity.id
_entity.type
_entity.pdbx_description
1 polymer ?
#
loop_
_entity_poly.entity_id
_entity_poly.type
_entity_poly.pdbx_seq_one_letter_code
_entity_poly.pdbx_strand_id
1 'polypeptide(L)'
;DMEALSGTGIPVFAERGKNGGWSLMEGYRTNLTGLKESEIRALFVSPSAQLLDDLGWTRTSEEARNKLVASLPSIYRENAKDV
;
A
#
# COMPACT_ATOMS: atom_id res chain seq x y z
N ASP A 1 13.99 9.93 -9.93
CA ASP A 1 13.72 10.42 -11.30
C ASP A 1 12.43 9.79 -11.83
N MET A 2 11.76 10.39 -12.80
CA MET A 2 10.54 9.88 -13.45
C MET A 2 10.79 8.55 -14.17
N GLU A 3 11.98 8.36 -14.73
CA GLU A 3 12.40 7.07 -15.29
C GLU A 3 12.45 5.97 -14.23
N ALA A 4 12.97 6.28 -13.04
CA ALA A 4 13.01 5.33 -11.93
C ALA A 4 11.59 4.98 -11.45
N LEU A 5 10.69 5.96 -11.35
CA LEU A 5 9.29 5.71 -10.98
C LEU A 5 8.61 4.78 -12.00
N SER A 6 8.75 5.08 -13.30
CA SER A 6 8.24 4.24 -14.37
C SER A 6 8.85 2.83 -14.34
N GLY A 7 10.17 2.72 -14.11
CA GLY A 7 10.87 1.44 -13.98
C GLY A 7 10.41 0.60 -12.77
N THR A 8 9.89 1.24 -11.72
CA THR A 8 9.27 0.55 -10.56
C THR A 8 7.78 0.25 -10.76
N GLY A 9 7.22 0.49 -11.96
CA GLY A 9 5.81 0.21 -12.27
C GLY A 9 4.83 1.28 -11.80
N ILE A 10 5.30 2.45 -11.36
CA ILE A 10 4.43 3.59 -11.03
C ILE A 10 4.03 4.27 -12.35
N PRO A 11 2.72 4.32 -12.70
CA PRO A 11 2.25 4.77 -14.01
C PRO A 11 2.21 6.31 -14.07
N VAL A 12 3.38 6.89 -14.32
CA VAL A 12 3.57 8.32 -14.55
C VAL A 12 3.53 8.62 -16.05
N PHE A 13 2.92 9.74 -16.44
CA PHE A 13 2.93 10.23 -17.82
C PHE A 13 3.22 11.73 -17.88
N ALA A 14 3.85 12.16 -18.97
CA ALA A 14 4.15 13.55 -19.23
C ALA A 14 3.10 14.17 -20.17
N GLU A 15 2.51 15.27 -19.73
CA GLU A 15 1.70 16.14 -20.56
C GLU A 15 2.58 17.23 -21.17
N ARG A 16 2.56 17.38 -22.50
CA ARG A 16 3.39 18.37 -23.22
C ARG A 16 2.67 19.73 -23.32
N GLY A 17 3.44 20.82 -23.31
CA GLY A 17 2.94 22.17 -23.57
C GLY A 17 3.32 23.18 -22.48
N LYS A 18 2.93 24.45 -22.66
CA LYS A 18 3.22 25.55 -21.71
C LYS A 18 2.63 25.32 -20.31
N ASN A 19 1.55 24.55 -20.24
CA ASN A 19 0.88 24.14 -18.98
C ASN A 19 1.03 22.63 -18.73
N GLY A 20 1.96 21.97 -19.43
CA GLY A 20 2.22 20.55 -19.26
C GLY A 20 2.85 20.23 -17.91
N GLY A 21 2.94 18.95 -17.60
CA GLY A 21 3.46 18.48 -16.32
C GLY A 21 3.55 16.96 -16.28
N TRP A 22 3.74 16.42 -15.08
CA TRP A 22 3.71 14.99 -14.84
C TRP A 22 2.49 14.63 -14.00
N SER A 23 1.81 13.58 -14.41
CA SER A 23 0.60 13.11 -13.75
C SER A 23 0.64 11.60 -13.57
N LEU A 24 -0.07 11.10 -12.56
CA LEU A 24 -0.33 9.68 -12.39
C LEU A 24 -1.56 9.29 -13.20
N MET A 25 -1.59 8.06 -13.71
CA MET A 25 -2.80 7.50 -14.33
C MET A 25 -4.01 7.66 -13.39
N GLU A 26 -5.14 8.08 -13.96
CA GLU A 26 -6.37 8.25 -13.20
C GLU A 26 -6.75 6.95 -12.48
N GLY A 27 -7.14 7.06 -11.21
CA GLY A 27 -7.48 5.90 -10.39
C GLY A 27 -6.28 5.08 -9.90
N TYR A 28 -5.04 5.49 -10.20
CA TYR A 28 -3.87 4.83 -9.64
C TYR A 28 -3.88 4.93 -8.10
N ARG A 29 -3.73 3.78 -7.46
CA ARG A 29 -3.52 3.66 -6.03
C ARG A 29 -2.22 2.91 -5.78
N THR A 30 -1.49 3.33 -4.75
CA THR A 30 -0.28 2.63 -4.31
C THR A 30 -0.67 1.23 -3.85
N ASN A 31 -0.42 0.27 -4.73
CA ASN A 31 -0.56 -1.13 -4.42
C ASN A 31 0.76 -1.65 -3.85
N LEU A 32 0.71 -2.46 -2.81
CA LEU A 32 1.83 -3.28 -2.37
C LEU A 32 2.09 -4.35 -3.42
N THR A 33 2.81 -3.95 -4.47
CA THR A 33 3.28 -4.82 -5.53
C THR A 33 4.67 -5.35 -5.16
N GLY A 34 4.97 -6.59 -5.53
CA GLY A 34 6.27 -7.22 -5.24
C GLY A 34 6.34 -8.05 -3.96
N LEU A 35 5.28 -8.08 -3.14
CA LEU A 35 5.17 -9.03 -2.03
C LEU A 35 4.53 -10.35 -2.51
N LYS A 36 5.08 -11.47 -2.03
CA LYS A 36 4.48 -12.79 -2.15
C LYS A 36 3.29 -12.90 -1.20
N GLU A 37 2.37 -13.81 -1.50
CA GLU A 37 1.19 -14.06 -0.66
C GLU A 37 1.57 -14.37 0.81
N SER A 38 2.62 -15.16 1.03
CA SER A 38 3.12 -15.47 2.37
C SER A 38 3.64 -14.23 3.11
N GLU A 39 4.28 -13.30 2.40
CA GLU A 39 4.79 -12.04 2.97
C GLU A 39 3.63 -11.11 3.31
N ILE A 40 2.58 -11.07 2.47
CA ILE A 40 1.33 -10.37 2.77
C ILE A 40 0.71 -10.93 4.05
N ARG A 41 0.51 -12.26 4.13
CA ARG A 41 -0.07 -12.91 5.32
C ARG A 41 0.73 -12.60 6.60
N ALA A 42 2.06 -12.59 6.51
CA ALA A 42 2.93 -12.26 7.64
C ALA A 42 2.70 -10.82 8.18
N LEU A 43 2.40 -9.85 7.31
CA LEU A 43 2.10 -8.47 7.72
C LEU A 43 0.78 -8.33 8.49
N PHE A 44 -0.14 -9.30 8.36
CA PHE A 44 -1.44 -9.28 9.04
C PHE A 44 -1.46 -10.06 10.36
N VAL A 45 -0.34 -10.66 10.76
CA VAL A 45 -0.22 -11.27 12.09
C VAL A 45 -0.36 -10.18 13.14
N SER A 46 -1.42 -10.25 13.94
CA SER A 46 -1.72 -9.23 14.96
C SER A 46 -0.66 -9.24 16.08
N PRO A 47 -0.08 -8.08 16.43
CA PRO A 47 0.71 -7.95 17.64
C PRO A 47 -0.17 -8.20 18.87
N SER A 48 0.43 -8.56 20.02
CA SER A 48 -0.37 -8.74 21.23
C SER A 48 -1.03 -7.42 21.65
N ALA A 49 -2.31 -7.49 22.02
CA ALA A 49 -3.08 -6.31 22.42
C ALA A 49 -2.43 -5.58 23.61
N GLN A 50 -1.90 -6.35 24.58
CA GLN A 50 -1.19 -5.79 25.74
C GLN A 50 0.07 -5.02 25.32
N LEU A 51 0.87 -5.55 24.40
CA LEU A 51 2.08 -4.87 23.94
C LEU A 51 1.75 -3.57 23.21
N LEU A 52 0.69 -3.57 22.39
CA LEU A 52 0.23 -2.35 21.72
C LEU A 52 -0.26 -1.30 22.71
N ASP A 53 -0.92 -1.71 23.78
CA ASP A 53 -1.37 -0.82 24.84
C ASP A 53 -0.19 -0.25 25.64
N ASP A 54 0.75 -1.11 26.06
CA ASP A 54 1.97 -0.73 26.79
C ASP A 54 2.82 0.28 26.02
N LEU A 55 2.82 0.19 24.67
CA LEU A 55 3.53 1.11 23.77
C LEU A 55 2.69 2.31 23.33
N GLY A 56 1.41 2.37 23.69
CA GLY A 56 0.48 3.42 23.24
C GLY A 56 0.17 3.39 21.73
N TRP A 57 0.34 2.25 21.08
CA TRP A 57 0.21 2.06 19.64
C TRP A 57 -1.13 1.46 19.18
N THR A 58 -2.06 1.21 20.10
CA THR A 58 -3.37 0.60 19.80
C THR A 58 -4.04 1.24 18.58
N ARG A 59 -4.16 2.57 18.55
CA ARG A 59 -4.79 3.28 17.42
C ARG A 59 -3.92 3.28 16.15
N THR A 60 -2.61 3.49 16.29
CA THR A 60 -1.68 3.53 15.16
C THR A 60 -1.63 2.18 14.44
N SER A 61 -1.71 1.08 15.18
CA SER A 61 -1.76 -0.27 14.63
C SER A 61 -3.03 -0.51 13.81
N GLU A 62 -4.20 -0.10 14.31
CA GLU A 62 -5.46 -0.17 13.57
C GLU A 62 -5.41 0.67 12.27
N GLU A 63 -4.90 1.89 12.34
CA GLU A 63 -4.76 2.76 11.17
C GLU A 63 -3.78 2.19 10.15
N ALA A 64 -2.66 1.61 10.60
CA ALA A 64 -1.70 0.93 9.74
C ALA A 64 -2.32 -0.28 9.05
N ARG A 65 -3.07 -1.11 9.79
CA ARG A 65 -3.78 -2.27 9.23
C ARG A 65 -4.80 -1.87 8.17
N ASN A 66 -5.61 -0.83 8.43
CA ASN A 66 -6.55 -0.30 7.44
C ASN A 66 -5.85 0.19 6.16
N LYS A 67 -4.70 0.85 6.30
CA LYS A 67 -3.89 1.30 5.15
C LYS A 67 -3.32 0.10 4.37
N LEU A 68 -2.82 -0.93 5.07
CA LEU A 68 -2.32 -2.15 4.42
C LEU A 68 -3.42 -2.83 3.59
N VAL A 69 -4.62 -3.04 4.15
CA VAL A 69 -5.75 -3.62 3.40
C VAL A 69 -6.10 -2.79 2.16
N ALA A 70 -6.12 -1.46 2.29
CA ALA A 70 -6.43 -0.55 1.19
C ALA A 70 -5.38 -0.58 0.06
N SER A 71 -4.12 -0.88 0.39
CA SER A 71 -3.00 -1.01 -0.53
C SER A 71 -2.81 -2.42 -1.10
N LEU A 72 -3.60 -3.42 -0.69
CA LEU A 72 -3.51 -4.74 -1.32
C LEU A 72 -4.11 -4.75 -2.73
N PRO A 73 -3.44 -5.42 -3.69
CA PRO A 73 -4.06 -5.75 -4.97
C PRO A 73 -5.42 -6.43 -4.76
N SER A 74 -6.39 -6.15 -5.63
CA SER A 74 -7.78 -6.64 -5.49
C SER A 74 -7.89 -8.15 -5.30
N ILE A 75 -6.98 -8.92 -5.91
CA ILE A 75 -6.94 -10.39 -5.81
C ILE A 75 -6.61 -10.91 -4.39
N TYR A 76 -5.94 -10.10 -3.56
CA TYR A 76 -5.54 -10.48 -2.20
C TYR A 76 -6.44 -9.87 -1.12
N ARG A 77 -7.37 -8.98 -1.48
CA ARG A 77 -8.19 -8.23 -0.52
C ARG A 77 -9.21 -9.08 0.24
N GLU A 78 -9.72 -10.15 -0.38
CA GLU A 78 -10.66 -11.07 0.29
C GLU A 78 -9.93 -11.96 1.30
N ASN A 79 -8.79 -12.56 0.92
CA ASN A 79 -7.99 -13.41 1.81
C ASN A 79 -7.40 -12.68 3.04
N ALA A 80 -7.22 -11.36 2.97
CA ALA A 80 -6.68 -10.56 4.07
C ALA A 80 -7.72 -10.20 5.15
N LYS A 81 -9.02 -10.36 4.87
CA LYS A 81 -10.10 -10.13 5.86
C LYS A 81 -10.35 -11.33 6.77
N ASP A 82 -9.84 -12.50 6.38
CA ASP A 82 -10.08 -13.80 7.05
C ASP A 82 -8.98 -14.19 8.06
N VAL A 83 -8.01 -13.29 8.33
CA VAL A 83 -6.87 -13.52 9.24
C VAL A 83 -7.03 -12.73 10.53
#